data_AF-T1AEE7-F1
#
_entry.id   AF-T1AEE7-F1
#
_cell.length_a   1.000
_cell.length_b   1.000
_cell.length_c   1.000
_cell.angle_alpha   90.00
_cell.angle_beta   90.00
_cell.angle_gamma   90.00
#
_symmetry.space_group_name_H-M   'P 1'
#
loop_
_entity.id
_entity.type
_entity.pdbx_description
1 polymer ?
#
loop_
_entity_poly.entity_id
_entity_poly.type
_entity_poly.pdbx_seq_one_letter_code
_entity_poly.pdbx_strand_id
1 'polypeptide(L)'
;MNTQWGLSARGEYVDDNDGLITGLTGNQLKELTLTASYKPDAPMTLMAEVRQDKSDQPIFNKNGSPASNQTSLELQAVYSF
;
A
#
# COMPACT_ATOMS: atom_id res chain seq x y z
N MET A 1 5.68 -6.92 -29.00
CA MET A 1 5.91 -5.58 -28.41
C MET A 1 5.82 -5.76 -26.91
N ASN A 2 6.90 -5.53 -26.16
CA ASN A 2 6.82 -5.47 -24.69
C ASN A 2 6.20 -4.12 -24.31
N THR A 3 5.09 -4.14 -23.58
CA THR A 3 4.52 -2.92 -23.02
C THR A 3 5.48 -2.41 -21.95
N GLN A 4 6.02 -1.20 -22.14
CA GLN A 4 6.91 -0.57 -21.16
C GLN A 4 6.17 -0.13 -19.89
N TRP A 5 4.85 -0.03 -19.96
CA TRP A 5 3.98 0.37 -18.85
C TRP A 5 3.26 -0.84 -18.27
N GLY A 6 3.18 -0.88 -16.94
CA GLY A 6 2.37 -1.84 -16.20
C GLY A 6 1.46 -1.11 -15.21
N LEU A 7 0.26 -1.65 -15.01
CA LEU A 7 -0.68 -1.17 -14.00
C LEU A 7 -1.09 -2.37 -13.15
N SER A 8 -1.02 -2.23 -11.83
CA SER A 8 -1.51 -3.24 -10.89
C SER A 8 -2.41 -2.60 -9.83
N ALA A 9 -3.34 -3.42 -9.35
CA ALA A 9 -4.17 -3.10 -8.19
C ALA A 9 -4.11 -4.27 -7.21
N ARG A 10 -4.06 -3.98 -5.92
CA ARG A 10 -4.10 -4.97 -4.84
C ARG A 10 -5.11 -4.51 -3.80
N GLY A 11 -6.01 -5.40 -3.41
CA GLY A 11 -6.92 -5.20 -2.30
C GLY A 11 -6.65 -6.23 -1.22
N GLU A 12 -6.54 -5.79 0.03
CA GLU A 12 -6.31 -6.67 1.18
C GLU A 12 -7.36 -6.40 2.25
N TYR A 13 -7.74 -7.48 2.94
CA TYR A 13 -8.65 -7.45 4.06
C TYR A 13 -8.11 -8.34 5.16
N VAL A 14 -8.07 -7.80 6.37
CA VAL A 14 -7.60 -8.49 7.57
C VAL A 14 -8.65 -8.32 8.65
N ASP A 15 -9.13 -9.45 9.18
CA ASP A 15 -9.99 -9.50 10.36
C ASP A 15 -9.11 -9.86 11.57
N ASP A 16 -8.75 -8.84 12.35
CA ASP A 16 -7.81 -8.91 13.48
C ASP A 16 -8.58 -8.92 14.81
N ASN A 17 -9.40 -9.96 15.01
CA ASN A 17 -10.26 -10.06 16.19
C ASN A 17 -9.48 -10.24 17.49
N ASP A 18 -8.34 -10.94 17.45
CA ASP A 18 -7.47 -11.18 18.60
C ASP A 18 -6.40 -10.10 18.82
N GLY A 19 -6.28 -9.16 17.87
CA GLY A 19 -5.33 -8.05 17.94
C GLY A 19 -3.88 -8.47 17.69
N LEU A 20 -3.64 -9.62 17.07
CA LEU A 20 -2.29 -10.11 16.77
C LEU A 20 -1.54 -9.19 15.78
N ILE A 21 -2.26 -8.58 14.84
CA ILE A 21 -1.65 -7.78 13.75
C ILE A 21 -1.53 -6.31 14.16
N THR A 22 -2.55 -5.77 14.81
CA THR A 22 -2.63 -4.33 15.14
C THR A 22 -2.42 -4.01 16.61
N GLY A 23 -2.35 -5.01 17.48
CA GLY A 23 -2.27 -4.83 18.93
C GLY A 23 -3.59 -4.42 19.58
N LEU A 24 -4.69 -4.32 18.82
CA LEU A 24 -6.03 -3.98 19.30
C LEU A 24 -7.02 -5.09 18.93
N THR A 25 -7.73 -5.60 19.93
CA THR A 25 -8.76 -6.62 19.72
C THR A 25 -9.98 -6.04 19.02
N GLY A 26 -10.66 -6.87 18.23
CA GLY A 26 -11.86 -6.48 17.48
C GLY A 26 -11.58 -5.39 16.45
N ASN A 27 -10.53 -5.56 15.64
CA ASN A 27 -10.18 -4.64 14.58
C ASN A 27 -10.29 -5.28 13.20
N GLN A 28 -10.63 -4.49 12.19
CA GLN A 28 -10.63 -4.91 10.79
C GLN A 28 -9.87 -3.89 9.95
N LEU A 29 -8.99 -4.38 9.08
CA LEU A 29 -8.22 -3.54 8.16
C LEU A 29 -8.61 -3.83 6.72
N LYS A 30 -8.67 -2.76 5.93
CA LYS A 30 -8.87 -2.78 4.49
C LYS A 30 -7.79 -1.94 3.86
N GLU A 31 -7.09 -2.50 2.89
CA GLU A 31 -6.08 -1.80 2.10
C GLU A 31 -6.47 -1.88 0.62
N LEU A 32 -6.30 -0.77 -0.09
CA LEU A 32 -6.33 -0.74 -1.55
C LEU A 32 -5.09 -0.02 -2.05
N THR A 33 -4.38 -0.70 -2.95
CA THR A 33 -3.11 -0.25 -3.51
C THR A 33 -3.22 -0.21 -5.02
N LEU A 34 -2.80 0.90 -5.63
CA LEU A 34 -2.70 1.08 -7.07
C LEU A 34 -1.29 1.46 -7.44
N THR A 35 -0.69 0.72 -8.37
CA THR A 35 0.70 0.90 -8.76
C THR A 35 0.81 1.06 -10.26
N ALA A 36 1.44 2.15 -10.69
CA ALA A 36 1.89 2.36 -12.06
C ALA A 36 3.38 2.05 -12.14
N SER A 37 3.78 1.24 -13.12
CA SER A 37 5.17 0.86 -13.36
C SER A 37 5.60 1.22 -14.76
N TYR A 38 6.86 1.62 -14.90
CA TYR A 38 7.52 1.93 -16.16
C TYR A 38 8.86 1.19 -16.24
N LYS A 39 8.96 0.26 -17.19
CA LYS A 39 10.15 -0.51 -17.51
C LYS A 39 10.59 -0.18 -18.94
N PRO A 40 11.47 0.82 -19.14
CA PRO A 40 12.12 1.03 -20.43
C PRO A 40 12.99 -0.17 -20.83
N ASP A 41 13.50 -0.18 -22.07
CA ASP A 41 14.59 -1.07 -22.51
C ASP A 41 15.94 -0.64 -21.90
N ALA A 42 15.95 -0.48 -20.57
CA ALA A 42 17.09 -0.15 -19.74
C ALA A 42 17.06 -1.07 -18.51
N PRO A 43 18.18 -1.24 -17.79
CA PRO A 43 18.24 -2.10 -16.60
C PRO A 43 17.50 -1.51 -15.39
N MET A 44 16.49 -0.65 -15.59
CA MET A 44 15.79 0.06 -14.53
C MET A 44 14.28 -0.06 -14.70
N THR A 45 13.57 -0.27 -13.59
CA THR A 45 12.11 -0.17 -13.50
C THR A 45 11.75 0.91 -12.50
N LEU A 46 10.86 1.83 -12.89
CA LEU A 46 10.33 2.88 -12.03
C LEU A 46 8.89 2.54 -11.64
N MET A 47 8.50 2.77 -10.40
CA MET A 47 7.15 2.51 -9.93
C MET A 47 6.67 3.66 -9.04
N ALA A 48 5.39 3.98 -9.18
CA ALA A 48 4.67 4.91 -8.31
C ALA A 48 3.43 4.21 -7.78
N GLU A 49 3.25 4.25 -6.47
CA GLU A 49 2.18 3.56 -5.77
C GLU A 49 1.40 4.52 -4.89
N VAL A 50 0.07 4.45 -4.97
CA VAL A 50 -0.82 5.07 -4.00
C VAL A 50 -1.55 3.96 -3.24
N ARG A 51 -1.57 4.07 -1.92
CA ARG A 51 -2.20 3.11 -1.02
C ARG A 51 -3.14 3.81 -0.07
N GLN A 52 -4.32 3.24 0.12
CA GLN A 52 -5.31 3.71 1.06
C GLN A 52 -5.64 2.61 2.06
N ASP A 53 -5.38 2.89 3.34
CA ASP A 53 -5.69 2.00 4.44
C ASP A 53 -6.87 2.53 5.25
N LYS A 54 -7.71 1.62 5.71
CA LYS A 54 -8.80 1.88 6.63
C LYS A 54 -8.84 0.81 7.72
N SER A 55 -9.08 1.23 8.95
CA SER A 55 -9.18 0.39 10.14
C SER A 55 -10.47 0.74 10.89
N ASP A 56 -11.06 -0.20 11.59
CA ASP A 56 -12.20 0.08 12.49
C ASP A 56 -11.74 0.68 13.82
N GLN A 57 -10.47 0.46 14.18
CA GLN A 57 -9.80 1.09 15.32
C GLN A 57 -8.82 2.21 14.90
N PRO A 58 -8.54 3.21 15.74
CA PRO A 58 -7.68 4.33 15.40
C PRO A 58 -6.18 4.00 15.54
N ILE A 59 -5.70 3.07 14.72
CA ILE A 59 -4.33 2.53 14.77
C ILE A 59 -3.28 3.41 14.07
N PHE A 60 -3.71 4.35 13.23
CA PHE A 60 -2.81 5.22 12.48
C PHE A 60 -2.57 6.53 13.23
N ASN A 61 -1.50 7.24 12.88
CA ASN A 61 -1.22 8.58 13.38
C ASN A 61 -1.30 9.60 12.24
N LYS A 62 -2.11 10.63 12.41
CA LYS A 62 -2.21 11.75 11.47
C LYS A 62 -1.95 13.04 12.22
N ASN A 63 -0.77 13.61 12.03
CA ASN A 63 -0.33 14.86 12.66
C ASN A 63 -0.42 14.82 14.20
N GLY A 64 -0.02 13.71 14.82
CA GLY A 64 -0.05 13.55 16.27
C GLY A 64 -1.38 13.04 16.83
N SER A 65 -2.44 12.95 16.00
CA SER A 65 -3.75 12.45 16.42
C SER A 65 -4.00 11.02 15.93
N PRO A 66 -4.61 10.15 16.76
CA PRO A 66 -5.07 8.84 16.33
C PRO A 66 -6.06 8.96 15.17
N ALA A 67 -5.93 8.09 14.18
CA ALA A 67 -6.76 8.06 12.99
C ALA A 67 -7.09 6.61 12.57
N SER A 68 -8.25 6.44 11.97
CA SER A 68 -8.74 5.15 11.45
C SER A 68 -8.44 4.96 9.96
N ASN A 69 -7.73 5.90 9.33
CA ASN A 69 -7.28 5.78 7.95
C ASN A 69 -5.94 6.47 7.76
N GLN A 70 -5.24 6.04 6.71
CA GLN A 70 -4.08 6.73 6.16
C GLN A 70 -4.05 6.56 4.64
N THR A 71 -3.28 7.44 4.00
CA THR A 71 -2.98 7.34 2.57
C THR A 71 -1.48 7.52 2.41
N SER A 72 -0.82 6.58 1.73
CA SER A 72 0.60 6.68 1.39
C SER A 72 0.80 6.84 -0.11
N LEU A 73 1.90 7.52 -0.44
CA LEU A 73 2.44 7.62 -1.79
C LEU A 73 3.88 7.12 -1.72
N GLU A 74 4.22 6.18 -2.59
CA GLU A 74 5.52 5.52 -2.62
C GLU A 74 6.11 5.59 -4.03
N LEU A 75 7.42 5.82 -4.10
CA LEU A 75 8.19 5.88 -5.35
C LEU A 75 9.34 4.88 -5.26
N GLN A 76 9.50 4.06 -6.29
CA GLN A 76 10.51 3.02 -6.35
C GLN A 76 11.32 3.12 -7.66
N ALA A 77 12.62 2.88 -7.56
CA ALA A 77 13.49 2.63 -8.70
C ALA A 77 14.27 1.33 -8.45
N VAL A 78 14.09 0.34 -9.32
CA VAL A 78 14.73 -0.98 -9.22
C VAL A 78 15.72 -1.14 -10.36
N TYR A 79 16.98 -1.44 -10.04
CA TYR A 79 18.00 -1.81 -11.02
C TYR A 79 18.12 -3.34 -11.14
N SER A 80 18.27 -3.86 -12.36
CA SER A 80 18.40 -5.31 -12.63
C SER A 80 19.64 -5.59 -13.50
N PHE A 81 20.42 -6.62 -13.14
CA PHE A 81 21.65 -7.04 -13.81
C PHE A 81 21.54 -8.45 -14.41
#